data_AF-A0A1T5GET6-F1
#
_entry.id   AF-A0A1T5GET6-F1
#
_cell.length_a   1.000
_cell.length_b   1.000
_cell.length_c   1.000
_cell.angle_alpha   90.00
_cell.angle_beta   90.00
_cell.angle_gamma   90.00
#
_symmetry.space_group_name_H-M   'P 1'
#
loop_
_entity.id
_entity.type
_entity.pdbx_description
1 polymer ?
#
loop_
_entity_poly.entity_id
_entity_poly.type
_entity_poly.pdbx_seq_one_letter_code
_entity_poly.pdbx_strand_id
1 'polypeptide(L)'
;MADTGEDRGASGTGEAFELPSLEEVQHWTGVIGQAQQMLMEHMAEAMAQAPAELPLPTMPAPVFPDPEKLADQQSELMKASLGLFGQLMEEGAGKEAARDRRFKAAQWRETPLFGVIADAYLLLCDAWLKGVDALEGLPPKQREQLKFATRVVADAMSPANFALTNPQVLERIFETRGENLLRGLEHMLADIGKGKLTHSDTDAFELGRNIAATPGKVIHETPLYQLIHYSPVTEKVVEVPLLIFPPWINRFYILDLNPKNSFIRWAVAQGFSVFVVSWKSADESMADVTMDDYVVRGQVDAIDTVRALLGVDHVHTVGYCVAGTALAMTLAYLAAKGEADKVRSATFFTAQVDFSEAGELNLFVDDEQLKLIDALTQGSGVLDGRFMAATFNLLRGRDLIWHYVVQNYLLGEDYPAFDLLHWNGDVTNLPAKWHRAYLENLYRDNLLVRPGALSIDGVPIDLRRIKTPAYVQAGREDHIAPSRSVWKITGHLAGPLRFVLAGSGHIAGVVNPPEAGKYQYWTCEAPAETLEAFEAAASETKGSWWPDWQAWTRALAPTEVAAEGARRPGEGSLPAIEDAPGRYVRTP
;
A
#
# COMPACT_ATOMS: atom_id res chain seq x y z
N MET A 1 -21.76 -48.36 -57.15
CA MET A 1 -21.71 -49.35 -56.05
C MET A 1 -21.33 -48.56 -54.81
N ALA A 2 -22.24 -47.84 -54.15
CA ALA A 2 -23.40 -48.30 -53.37
C ALA A 2 -22.98 -49.19 -52.19
N ASP A 3 -22.86 -48.55 -51.01
CA ASP A 3 -23.24 -49.05 -49.66
C ASP A 3 -23.01 -47.87 -48.67
N THR A 4 -24.03 -47.05 -48.34
CA THR A 4 -24.83 -47.09 -47.08
C THR A 4 -23.99 -47.43 -45.84
N GLY A 5 -23.78 -46.57 -44.84
CA GLY A 5 -24.70 -45.61 -44.21
C GLY A 5 -25.11 -46.17 -42.85
N GLU A 6 -24.45 -45.76 -41.76
CA GLU A 6 -25.03 -45.85 -40.42
C GLU A 6 -24.50 -44.71 -39.53
N ASP A 7 -25.46 -43.87 -39.15
CA ASP A 7 -25.42 -42.74 -38.25
C ASP A 7 -25.47 -43.26 -36.80
N ARG A 8 -24.52 -42.84 -35.94
CA ARG A 8 -24.61 -43.03 -34.48
C ARG A 8 -24.08 -41.80 -33.74
N GLY A 9 -25.01 -40.88 -33.52
CA GLY A 9 -25.26 -40.15 -32.28
C GLY A 9 -24.08 -39.92 -31.33
N ALA A 10 -23.62 -38.67 -31.30
CA ALA A 10 -22.90 -38.10 -30.17
C ALA A 10 -23.86 -37.96 -28.98
N SER A 11 -23.85 -38.92 -28.06
CA SER A 11 -24.42 -38.77 -26.72
C SER A 11 -23.29 -38.42 -25.75
N GLY A 12 -23.23 -37.16 -25.33
CA GLY A 12 -22.48 -36.75 -24.15
C GLY A 12 -23.08 -37.42 -22.92
N THR A 13 -22.35 -38.37 -22.36
CA THR A 13 -22.60 -38.91 -21.03
C THR A 13 -21.68 -38.18 -20.07
N GLY A 14 -22.26 -37.47 -19.10
CA GLY A 14 -21.50 -36.84 -18.03
C GLY A 14 -20.60 -37.85 -17.34
N GLU A 15 -19.34 -37.48 -17.12
CA GLU A 15 -18.43 -38.25 -16.30
C GLU A 15 -19.01 -38.32 -14.88
N ALA A 16 -19.38 -39.54 -14.50
CA ALA A 16 -19.77 -39.87 -13.15
C ALA A 16 -18.56 -39.70 -12.24
N PHE A 17 -18.77 -39.19 -11.02
CA PHE A 17 -17.78 -39.11 -9.97
C PHE A 17 -17.17 -40.51 -9.72
N GLU A 18 -15.96 -40.75 -10.23
CA GLU A 18 -15.23 -42.00 -9.99
C GLU A 18 -14.68 -42.00 -8.54
N LEU A 19 -14.89 -43.11 -7.83
CA LEU A 19 -14.35 -43.27 -6.48
C LEU A 19 -12.82 -43.38 -6.56
N PRO A 20 -12.07 -42.70 -5.67
CA PRO A 20 -10.61 -42.70 -5.70
C PRO A 20 -10.04 -44.11 -5.56
N SER A 21 -9.02 -44.41 -6.35
CA SER A 21 -8.30 -45.68 -6.35
C SER A 21 -7.59 -45.94 -5.01
N LEU A 22 -7.25 -47.21 -4.74
CA LEU A 22 -6.54 -47.60 -3.52
C LEU A 22 -5.16 -46.93 -3.38
N GLU A 23 -4.46 -46.69 -4.49
CA GLU A 23 -3.21 -45.94 -4.53
C GLU A 23 -3.42 -44.46 -4.18
N GLU A 24 -4.52 -43.86 -4.65
CA GLU A 24 -4.90 -42.50 -4.26
C GLU A 24 -5.26 -42.46 -2.77
N VAL A 25 -6.08 -43.36 -2.25
CA VAL A 25 -6.41 -43.38 -0.81
C VAL A 25 -5.16 -43.53 0.08
N GLN A 26 -4.19 -44.36 -0.33
CA GLN A 26 -2.92 -44.50 0.38
C GLN A 26 -2.08 -43.22 0.33
N HIS A 27 -1.99 -42.58 -0.84
CA HIS A 27 -1.28 -41.32 -1.00
C HIS A 27 -1.92 -40.21 -0.13
N TRP A 28 -3.24 -40.05 -0.17
CA TRP A 28 -3.97 -39.07 0.63
C TRP A 28 -3.83 -39.32 2.13
N THR A 29 -3.77 -40.59 2.55
CA THR A 29 -3.46 -40.95 3.95
C THR A 29 -2.04 -40.52 4.34
N GLY A 30 -1.07 -40.65 3.44
CA GLY A 30 0.30 -40.17 3.62
C GLY A 30 0.37 -38.64 3.73
N VAL A 31 -0.33 -37.93 2.84
CA VAL A 31 -0.47 -36.46 2.85
C VAL A 31 -1.06 -35.98 4.18
N ILE A 32 -2.15 -36.60 4.65
CA ILE A 32 -2.75 -36.26 5.95
C ILE A 32 -1.77 -36.52 7.10
N GLY A 33 -1.02 -37.63 7.04
CA GLY A 33 0.00 -37.95 8.05
C GLY A 33 1.13 -36.91 8.12
N GLN A 34 1.62 -36.45 6.97
CA GLN A 34 2.63 -35.39 6.89
C GLN A 34 2.11 -34.06 7.45
N ALA A 35 0.88 -33.66 7.08
CA ALA A 35 0.25 -32.46 7.62
C ALA A 35 0.10 -32.52 9.16
N GLN A 36 -0.31 -33.68 9.71
CA GLN A 36 -0.40 -33.90 11.14
C GLN A 36 0.96 -33.80 11.85
N GLN A 37 2.00 -34.35 11.24
CA GLN A 37 3.36 -34.26 11.78
C GLN A 37 3.84 -32.80 11.83
N MET A 38 3.68 -32.04 10.75
CA MET A 38 4.09 -30.63 10.71
C MET A 38 3.36 -29.77 11.76
N LEU A 39 2.06 -29.98 11.94
CA LEU A 39 1.29 -29.30 12.98
C LEU A 39 1.79 -29.65 14.39
N MET A 40 2.15 -30.91 14.64
CA MET A 40 2.69 -31.34 15.93
C MET A 40 4.07 -30.75 16.21
N GLU A 41 4.96 -30.70 15.21
CA GLU A 41 6.30 -30.10 15.33
C GLU A 41 6.20 -28.60 15.65
N HIS A 42 5.36 -27.87 14.91
CA HIS A 42 5.17 -26.44 15.15
C HIS A 42 4.50 -26.15 16.51
N MET A 43 3.53 -26.97 16.92
CA MET A 43 2.91 -26.86 18.25
C MET A 43 3.94 -27.14 19.36
N ALA A 44 4.82 -28.13 19.18
CA ALA A 44 5.88 -28.42 20.13
C ALA A 44 6.88 -27.26 20.25
N GLU A 45 7.28 -26.64 19.14
CA GLU A 45 8.14 -25.45 19.12
C GLU A 45 7.47 -24.24 19.78
N ALA A 46 6.19 -23.96 19.46
CA ALA A 46 5.44 -22.88 20.07
C ALA A 46 5.26 -23.08 21.58
N MET A 47 5.01 -24.31 22.03
CA MET A 47 4.94 -24.65 23.45
C MET A 47 6.30 -24.55 24.16
N ALA A 48 7.40 -24.83 23.47
CA ALA A 48 8.75 -24.68 24.02
C ALA A 48 9.17 -23.21 24.19
N GLN A 49 8.58 -22.29 23.42
CA GLN A 49 8.86 -20.85 23.46
C GLN A 49 7.87 -20.05 24.33
N ALA A 50 6.81 -20.69 24.84
CA ALA A 50 5.82 -20.03 25.68
C ALA A 50 6.35 -19.80 27.11
N PRO A 51 6.25 -18.58 27.69
CA PRO A 51 6.52 -18.37 29.10
C PRO A 51 5.57 -19.23 29.95
N ALA A 52 6.11 -19.84 31.01
CA ALA A 52 5.37 -20.65 31.96
C ALA A 52 4.46 -19.77 32.84
N GLU A 53 3.30 -19.39 32.30
CA GLU A 53 2.03 -19.04 32.96
C GLU A 53 1.22 -18.12 32.03
N LEU A 54 0.23 -18.69 31.35
CA LEU A 54 -0.85 -17.94 30.70
C LEU A 54 -2.16 -18.29 31.42
N PRO A 55 -2.88 -17.32 32.02
CA PRO A 55 -4.23 -17.56 32.49
C PRO A 55 -5.13 -17.69 31.26
N LEU A 56 -5.64 -18.91 31.00
CA LEU A 56 -6.65 -19.13 29.98
C LEU A 56 -7.95 -18.38 30.39
N PRO A 57 -8.54 -17.54 29.53
CA PRO A 57 -9.85 -16.98 29.81
C PRO A 57 -10.89 -18.09 29.85
N THR A 58 -11.66 -18.19 30.94
CA THR A 58 -12.84 -19.04 30.98
C THR A 58 -13.88 -18.50 30.00
N MET A 59 -14.08 -19.21 28.90
CA MET A 59 -15.13 -18.93 27.92
C MET A 59 -16.49 -18.93 28.65
N PRO A 60 -17.34 -17.90 28.47
CA PRO A 60 -18.72 -17.99 28.96
C PRO A 60 -19.42 -19.15 28.24
N ALA A 61 -20.18 -19.94 28.98
CA ALA A 61 -21.01 -21.00 28.41
C ALA A 61 -21.95 -20.39 27.35
N PRO A 62 -22.15 -21.06 26.19
CA PRO A 62 -23.01 -20.55 25.15
C PRO A 62 -24.43 -20.37 25.69
N VAL A 63 -24.96 -19.15 25.62
CA VAL A 63 -26.39 -18.91 25.77
C VAL A 63 -27.04 -19.43 24.50
N PHE A 64 -27.57 -20.65 24.55
CA PHE A 64 -28.35 -21.20 23.45
C PHE A 64 -29.63 -20.37 23.28
N PRO A 65 -29.90 -19.81 22.09
CA PRO A 65 -31.21 -19.27 21.78
C PRO A 65 -32.27 -20.38 21.81
N ASP A 66 -33.52 -19.98 22.02
CA ASP A 66 -34.70 -20.85 22.06
C ASP A 66 -34.76 -21.79 20.83
N PRO A 67 -34.69 -23.13 20.99
CA PRO A 67 -34.53 -24.09 19.89
C PRO A 67 -35.63 -24.02 18.82
N GLU A 68 -36.85 -23.66 19.21
CA GLU A 68 -37.99 -23.53 18.27
C GLU A 68 -37.86 -22.30 17.38
N LYS A 69 -37.36 -21.17 17.92
CA LYS A 69 -37.11 -19.96 17.12
C LYS A 69 -35.95 -20.14 16.15
N LEU A 70 -34.93 -20.92 16.53
CA LEU A 70 -33.82 -21.29 15.65
C LEU A 70 -34.29 -22.21 14.51
N ALA A 71 -35.19 -23.15 14.79
CA ALA A 71 -35.74 -24.06 13.78
C ALA A 71 -36.62 -23.31 12.76
N ASP A 72 -37.46 -22.37 13.22
CA ASP A 72 -38.29 -21.54 12.34
C ASP A 72 -37.45 -20.58 11.48
N GLN A 73 -36.44 -19.94 12.07
CA GLN A 73 -35.49 -19.09 11.33
C GLN A 73 -34.66 -19.90 10.32
N GLN A 74 -34.22 -21.11 10.68
CA GLN A 74 -33.53 -22.02 9.75
C GLN A 74 -34.45 -22.47 8.61
N SER A 75 -35.73 -22.74 8.88
CA SER A 75 -36.71 -23.17 7.88
C SER A 75 -36.99 -22.06 6.86
N GLU A 76 -37.21 -20.83 7.32
CA GLU A 76 -37.43 -19.68 6.45
C GLU A 76 -36.16 -19.31 5.66
N LEU A 77 -34.99 -19.37 6.30
CA LEU A 77 -33.71 -19.19 5.61
C LEU A 77 -33.49 -20.27 4.53
N MET A 78 -33.83 -21.52 4.81
CA MET A 78 -33.69 -22.63 3.86
C MET A 78 -34.65 -22.48 2.67
N LYS A 79 -35.90 -22.07 2.90
CA LYS A 79 -36.85 -21.78 1.80
C LYS A 79 -36.41 -20.60 0.95
N ALA A 80 -35.94 -19.52 1.57
CA ALA A 80 -35.40 -18.36 0.86
C ALA A 80 -34.16 -18.75 0.05
N SER A 81 -33.28 -19.58 0.62
CA SER A 81 -32.07 -20.09 -0.07
C SER A 81 -32.41 -20.98 -1.26
N LEU A 82 -33.40 -21.87 -1.13
CA LEU A 82 -33.87 -22.74 -2.22
C LEU A 82 -34.60 -21.93 -3.32
N GLY A 83 -35.38 -20.92 -2.94
CA GLY A 83 -36.02 -20.00 -3.88
C GLY A 83 -35.00 -19.18 -4.68
N LEU A 84 -33.98 -18.64 -3.99
CA LEU A 84 -32.87 -17.92 -4.62
C LEU A 84 -32.06 -18.83 -5.55
N PHE A 85 -31.78 -20.07 -5.13
CA PHE A 85 -31.10 -21.06 -5.95
C PHE A 85 -31.88 -21.38 -7.24
N GLY A 86 -33.20 -21.60 -7.13
CA GLY A 86 -34.06 -21.83 -8.29
C GLY A 86 -34.11 -20.64 -9.25
N GLN A 87 -34.25 -19.43 -8.71
CA GLN A 87 -34.28 -18.20 -9.50
C GLN A 87 -32.96 -17.94 -10.22
N LEU A 88 -31.81 -18.12 -9.56
CA LEU A 88 -30.48 -17.92 -10.19
C LEU A 88 -30.18 -18.98 -11.27
N MET A 89 -30.68 -20.20 -11.10
CA MET A 89 -30.60 -21.24 -12.13
C MET A 89 -31.45 -20.91 -13.36
N GLU A 90 -32.63 -20.31 -13.18
CA GLU A 90 -33.51 -19.89 -14.29
C GLU A 90 -33.03 -18.60 -14.99
N GLU A 91 -32.51 -17.62 -14.23
CA GLU A 91 -32.04 -16.35 -14.77
C GLU A 91 -30.65 -16.44 -15.42
N GLY A 92 -29.93 -17.55 -15.21
CA GLY A 92 -28.61 -17.85 -15.78
C GLY A 92 -27.49 -17.61 -14.77
N ALA A 93 -26.92 -18.70 -14.25
CA ALA A 93 -25.88 -18.71 -13.23
C ALA A 93 -24.58 -18.00 -13.69
N GLY A 94 -23.98 -17.22 -12.79
CA GLY A 94 -22.68 -16.57 -12.97
C GLY A 94 -22.72 -15.20 -13.63
N LYS A 95 -23.91 -14.56 -13.72
CA LYS A 95 -24.08 -13.24 -14.34
C LYS A 95 -23.47 -12.12 -13.51
N GLU A 96 -23.70 -12.14 -12.20
CA GLU A 96 -23.12 -11.16 -11.29
C GLU A 96 -21.64 -11.47 -11.01
N ALA A 97 -21.30 -12.76 -10.91
CA ALA A 97 -19.93 -13.25 -10.78
C ALA A 97 -19.02 -12.75 -11.91
N ALA A 98 -19.52 -12.62 -13.14
CA ALA A 98 -18.75 -12.12 -14.27
C ALA A 98 -18.26 -10.67 -14.11
N ARG A 99 -18.90 -9.87 -13.25
CA ARG A 99 -18.54 -8.47 -12.97
C ARG A 99 -17.50 -8.34 -11.86
N ASP A 100 -17.35 -9.36 -11.02
CA ASP A 100 -16.42 -9.37 -9.90
C ASP A 100 -15.08 -9.98 -10.30
N ARG A 101 -13.98 -9.35 -9.88
CA ARG A 101 -12.63 -9.79 -10.25
C ARG A 101 -12.25 -11.13 -9.63
N ARG A 102 -12.85 -11.50 -8.49
CA ARG A 102 -12.59 -12.74 -7.75
C ARG A 102 -13.08 -13.98 -8.50
N PHE A 103 -14.10 -13.83 -9.34
CA PHE A 103 -14.72 -14.93 -10.09
C PHE A 103 -14.38 -14.86 -11.60
N LYS A 104 -13.18 -14.37 -11.93
CA LYS A 104 -12.71 -14.24 -13.33
C LYS A 104 -12.43 -15.56 -14.03
N ALA A 105 -12.07 -16.60 -13.28
CA ALA A 105 -11.71 -17.88 -13.86
C ALA A 105 -12.91 -18.52 -14.59
N ALA A 106 -12.65 -19.20 -15.70
CA ALA A 106 -13.70 -19.76 -16.56
C ALA A 106 -14.58 -20.77 -15.80
N GLN A 107 -13.99 -21.53 -14.87
CA GLN A 107 -14.67 -22.53 -14.05
C GLN A 107 -15.86 -21.98 -13.24
N TRP A 108 -15.80 -20.71 -12.83
CA TRP A 108 -16.91 -20.04 -12.12
C TRP A 108 -18.13 -19.80 -13.01
N ARG A 109 -17.95 -19.81 -14.34
CA ARG A 109 -19.01 -19.55 -15.33
C ARG A 109 -19.43 -20.81 -16.08
N GLU A 110 -18.48 -21.72 -16.29
CA GLU A 110 -18.71 -22.97 -17.05
C GLU A 110 -19.45 -24.02 -16.24
N THR A 111 -19.35 -23.98 -14.91
CA THR A 111 -20.07 -24.89 -14.02
C THR A 111 -21.20 -24.15 -13.29
N PRO A 112 -22.49 -24.46 -13.58
CA PRO A 112 -23.64 -23.74 -13.02
C PRO A 112 -23.64 -23.66 -11.49
N LEU A 113 -23.19 -24.72 -10.81
CA LEU A 113 -23.11 -24.76 -9.35
C LEU A 113 -22.26 -23.62 -8.78
N PHE A 114 -21.04 -23.43 -9.30
CA PHE A 114 -20.13 -22.39 -8.81
C PHE A 114 -20.62 -20.98 -9.18
N GLY A 115 -21.27 -20.83 -10.34
CA GLY A 115 -21.92 -19.58 -10.74
C GLY A 115 -23.04 -19.17 -9.79
N VAL A 116 -23.89 -20.10 -9.37
CA VAL A 116 -24.97 -19.83 -8.40
C VAL A 116 -24.40 -19.49 -7.03
N ILE A 117 -23.37 -20.20 -6.57
CA ILE A 117 -22.70 -19.90 -5.29
C ILE A 117 -22.14 -18.47 -5.29
N ALA A 118 -21.46 -18.08 -6.36
CA ALA A 118 -20.88 -16.75 -6.51
C ALA A 118 -21.95 -15.65 -6.59
N ASP A 119 -23.00 -15.83 -7.40
CA ASP A 119 -24.09 -14.86 -7.52
C ASP A 119 -24.88 -14.71 -6.20
N ALA A 120 -25.19 -15.81 -5.51
CA ALA A 120 -25.87 -15.79 -4.22
C ALA A 120 -25.05 -15.06 -3.15
N TYR A 121 -23.74 -15.28 -3.12
CA TYR A 121 -22.81 -14.56 -2.26
C TYR A 121 -22.83 -13.05 -2.54
N LEU A 122 -22.70 -12.63 -3.80
CA LEU A 122 -22.68 -11.21 -4.17
C LEU A 122 -23.99 -10.50 -3.81
N LEU A 123 -25.14 -11.16 -4.04
CA LEU A 123 -26.44 -10.63 -3.66
C LEU A 123 -26.58 -10.48 -2.14
N LEU A 124 -26.07 -11.45 -1.36
CA LEU A 124 -26.05 -11.37 0.09
C LEU A 124 -25.17 -10.21 0.59
N CYS A 125 -24.00 -10.01 -0.02
CA CYS A 125 -23.12 -8.88 0.30
C CYS A 125 -23.81 -7.53 0.03
N ASP A 126 -24.46 -7.38 -1.13
CA ASP A 126 -25.20 -6.17 -1.49
C ASP A 126 -26.36 -5.92 -0.50
N ALA A 127 -27.09 -6.98 -0.12
CA ALA A 127 -28.16 -6.89 0.87
C ALA A 127 -27.64 -6.45 2.26
N TRP A 128 -26.50 -7.00 2.72
CA TRP A 128 -25.89 -6.60 3.99
C TRP A 128 -25.46 -5.13 3.98
N LEU A 129 -24.83 -4.66 2.90
CA LEU A 129 -24.40 -3.26 2.79
C LEU A 129 -25.59 -2.31 2.72
N LYS A 130 -26.62 -2.62 1.94
CA LYS A 130 -27.89 -1.88 1.94
C LYS A 130 -28.57 -1.89 3.30
N GLY A 131 -28.49 -2.99 4.04
CA GLY A 131 -28.97 -3.11 5.41
C GLY A 131 -28.31 -2.12 6.35
N VAL A 132 -26.98 -1.95 6.26
CA VAL A 132 -26.25 -0.94 7.02
C VAL A 132 -26.66 0.48 6.63
N ASP A 133 -26.90 0.74 5.34
CA ASP A 133 -27.43 2.03 4.87
C ASP A 133 -28.83 2.35 5.40
N ALA A 134 -29.68 1.33 5.57
CA ALA A 134 -31.05 1.47 6.05
C ALA A 134 -31.16 1.72 7.57
N LEU A 135 -30.08 1.54 8.35
CA LEU A 135 -30.11 1.78 9.80
C LEU A 135 -30.34 3.27 10.10
N GLU A 136 -31.43 3.60 10.79
CA GLU A 136 -31.70 4.97 11.24
C GLU A 136 -30.96 5.29 12.56
N GLY A 137 -30.66 6.57 12.80
CA GLY A 137 -30.07 7.03 14.07
C GLY A 137 -28.57 6.84 14.27
N LEU A 138 -27.86 6.20 13.32
CA LEU A 138 -26.39 6.09 13.37
C LEU A 138 -25.69 7.37 12.88
N PRO A 139 -24.73 7.92 13.66
CA PRO A 139 -23.83 8.97 13.20
C PRO A 139 -23.06 8.56 11.93
N PRO A 140 -22.73 9.50 11.02
CA PRO A 140 -22.07 9.19 9.75
C PRO A 140 -20.77 8.39 9.89
N LYS A 141 -19.88 8.74 10.84
CA LYS A 141 -18.62 8.03 11.07
C LYS A 141 -18.85 6.57 11.50
N GLN A 142 -19.80 6.35 12.41
CA GLN A 142 -20.15 5.00 12.89
C GLN A 142 -20.76 4.14 11.78
N ARG A 143 -21.59 4.74 10.91
CA ARG A 143 -22.13 4.04 9.74
C ARG A 143 -21.02 3.59 8.80
N GLU A 144 -20.06 4.46 8.49
CA GLU A 144 -18.93 4.11 7.62
C GLU A 144 -18.01 3.05 8.27
N GLN A 145 -17.79 3.10 9.59
CA GLN A 145 -17.10 2.04 10.32
C GLN A 145 -17.84 0.70 10.23
N LEU A 146 -19.16 0.70 10.40
CA LEU A 146 -19.98 -0.50 10.30
C LEU A 146 -20.02 -1.05 8.86
N LYS A 147 -20.11 -0.20 7.86
CA LYS A 147 -19.97 -0.59 6.45
C LYS A 147 -18.62 -1.21 6.19
N PHE A 148 -17.55 -0.57 6.67
CA PHE A 148 -16.20 -1.09 6.52
C PHE A 148 -16.10 -2.49 7.14
N ALA A 149 -16.52 -2.67 8.40
CA ALA A 149 -16.54 -3.96 9.08
C ALA A 149 -17.40 -5.02 8.37
N THR A 150 -18.58 -4.63 7.88
CA THR A 150 -19.48 -5.51 7.11
C THR A 150 -18.81 -5.99 5.84
N ARG A 151 -18.15 -5.07 5.11
CA ARG A 151 -17.36 -5.46 3.95
C ARG A 151 -16.22 -6.42 4.37
N VAL A 152 -15.56 -6.24 5.53
CA VAL A 152 -14.46 -7.16 5.99
C VAL A 152 -14.99 -8.57 6.10
N VAL A 153 -16.12 -8.73 6.80
CA VAL A 153 -16.77 -10.01 7.02
C VAL A 153 -17.22 -10.61 5.69
N ALA A 154 -17.87 -9.80 4.84
CA ALA A 154 -18.29 -10.22 3.51
C ALA A 154 -17.12 -10.77 2.69
N ASP A 155 -16.00 -10.06 2.62
CA ASP A 155 -14.84 -10.50 1.84
C ASP A 155 -14.19 -11.76 2.42
N ALA A 156 -14.14 -11.90 3.75
CA ALA A 156 -13.65 -13.10 4.42
C ALA A 156 -14.51 -14.33 4.12
N MET A 157 -15.82 -14.14 3.97
CA MET A 157 -16.79 -15.19 3.65
C MET A 157 -16.90 -15.49 2.15
N SER A 158 -16.06 -14.88 1.30
CA SER A 158 -16.07 -15.16 -0.13
C SER A 158 -15.86 -16.66 -0.41
N PRO A 159 -16.69 -17.29 -1.26
CA PRO A 159 -16.54 -18.71 -1.61
C PRO A 159 -15.22 -19.00 -2.33
N ALA A 160 -14.56 -17.97 -2.89
CA ALA A 160 -13.23 -18.13 -3.48
C ALA A 160 -12.14 -18.40 -2.43
N ASN A 161 -12.37 -18.14 -1.15
CA ASN A 161 -11.36 -18.26 -0.09
C ASN A 161 -11.28 -19.65 0.54
N PHE A 162 -12.14 -20.59 0.15
CA PHE A 162 -12.22 -21.91 0.77
C PHE A 162 -11.99 -23.02 -0.26
N ALA A 163 -11.22 -24.04 0.13
CA ALA A 163 -10.84 -25.13 -0.76
C ALA A 163 -12.03 -25.88 -1.36
N LEU A 164 -13.12 -26.06 -0.60
CA LEU A 164 -14.29 -26.83 -1.03
C LEU A 164 -15.25 -26.06 -1.95
N THR A 165 -15.13 -24.73 -2.01
CA THR A 165 -16.03 -23.87 -2.81
C THR A 165 -15.30 -23.14 -3.92
N ASN A 166 -13.96 -23.25 -3.98
CA ASN A 166 -13.15 -22.68 -5.05
C ASN A 166 -12.82 -23.75 -6.11
N PRO A 167 -13.35 -23.63 -7.34
CA PRO A 167 -13.15 -24.63 -8.38
C PRO A 167 -11.69 -24.78 -8.79
N GLN A 168 -10.90 -23.71 -8.76
CA GLN A 168 -9.48 -23.77 -9.13
C GLN A 168 -8.67 -24.54 -8.08
N VAL A 169 -9.04 -24.42 -6.81
CA VAL A 169 -8.40 -25.17 -5.72
C VAL A 169 -8.79 -26.64 -5.79
N LEU A 170 -10.06 -26.95 -6.03
CA LEU A 170 -10.52 -28.33 -6.22
C LEU A 170 -9.79 -29.01 -7.37
N GLU A 171 -9.71 -28.34 -8.52
CA GLU A 171 -8.97 -28.80 -9.70
C GLU A 171 -7.50 -29.07 -9.35
N ARG A 172 -6.82 -28.11 -8.72
CA ARG A 172 -5.41 -28.28 -8.30
C ARG A 172 -5.23 -29.44 -7.31
N ILE A 173 -6.16 -29.63 -6.36
CA ILE A 173 -6.13 -30.76 -5.42
C ILE A 173 -6.15 -32.09 -6.18
N PHE A 174 -6.99 -32.22 -7.21
CA PHE A 174 -7.02 -33.42 -8.04
C PHE A 174 -5.74 -33.57 -8.87
N GLU A 175 -5.27 -32.49 -9.50
CA GLU A 175 -4.04 -32.49 -10.32
C GLU A 175 -2.79 -32.89 -9.52
N THR A 176 -2.62 -32.34 -8.32
CA THR A 176 -1.45 -32.58 -7.47
C THR A 176 -1.69 -33.65 -6.41
N ARG A 177 -2.82 -34.35 -6.45
CA ARG A 177 -3.22 -35.37 -5.45
C ARG A 177 -3.12 -34.87 -4.00
N GLY A 178 -3.38 -33.59 -3.78
CA GLY A 178 -3.31 -32.92 -2.47
C GLY A 178 -1.94 -32.37 -2.04
N GLU A 179 -0.86 -32.56 -2.82
CA GLU A 179 0.47 -32.01 -2.50
C GLU A 179 0.49 -30.48 -2.41
N ASN A 180 -0.38 -29.79 -3.16
CA ASN A 180 -0.57 -28.34 -3.08
C ASN A 180 -0.94 -27.87 -1.66
N LEU A 181 -1.74 -28.65 -0.93
CA LEU A 181 -2.18 -28.31 0.42
C LEU A 181 -1.05 -28.51 1.44
N LEU A 182 -0.14 -29.46 1.23
CA LEU A 182 1.05 -29.63 2.07
C LEU A 182 2.00 -28.45 1.93
N ARG A 183 2.34 -28.09 0.69
CA ARG A 183 3.14 -26.89 0.42
C ARG A 183 2.49 -25.65 0.99
N GLY A 184 1.17 -25.52 0.83
CA GLY A 184 0.42 -24.42 1.40
C GLY A 184 0.42 -24.38 2.93
N LEU A 185 0.41 -25.54 3.59
CA LEU A 185 0.57 -25.65 5.04
C LEU A 185 1.99 -25.26 5.48
N GLU A 186 3.04 -25.64 4.73
CA GLU A 186 4.42 -25.20 4.98
C GLU A 186 4.52 -23.67 4.95
N HIS A 187 3.95 -23.04 3.92
CA HIS A 187 3.87 -21.58 3.81
C HIS A 187 3.14 -20.93 5.00
N MET A 188 1.98 -21.46 5.37
CA MET A 188 1.18 -20.94 6.49
C MET A 188 1.93 -21.02 7.82
N LEU A 189 2.59 -22.15 8.12
CA LEU A 189 3.34 -22.32 9.37
C LEU A 189 4.59 -21.42 9.42
N ALA A 190 5.28 -21.24 8.29
CA ALA A 190 6.40 -20.31 8.19
C ALA A 190 5.96 -18.86 8.45
N ASP A 191 4.80 -18.44 7.93
CA ASP A 191 4.26 -17.10 8.12
C ASP A 191 3.76 -16.86 9.55
N ILE A 192 3.16 -17.88 10.18
CA ILE A 192 2.82 -17.85 11.62
C ILE A 192 4.09 -17.66 12.45
N GLY A 193 5.16 -18.41 12.15
CA GLY A 193 6.45 -18.27 12.85
C GLY A 193 7.08 -16.88 12.71
N LYS A 194 6.90 -16.22 11.56
CA LYS A 194 7.37 -14.83 11.32
C LYS A 194 6.47 -13.76 11.94
N GLY A 195 5.26 -14.11 12.37
CA GLY A 195 4.25 -13.17 12.85
C GLY A 195 3.75 -12.18 11.79
N LYS A 196 3.96 -12.46 10.51
CA LYS A 196 3.51 -11.65 9.38
C LYS A 196 3.26 -12.52 8.14
N LEU A 197 2.27 -12.13 7.34
CA LEU A 197 1.97 -12.75 6.05
C LEU A 197 3.10 -12.44 5.05
N THR A 198 3.67 -13.46 4.41
CA THR A 198 4.66 -13.29 3.35
C THR A 198 3.94 -13.03 2.03
N HIS A 199 4.41 -12.03 1.29
CA HIS A 199 3.80 -11.61 0.03
C HIS A 199 4.74 -11.73 -1.18
N SER A 200 6.04 -11.86 -0.91
CA SER A 200 7.08 -11.98 -1.93
C SER A 200 8.22 -12.84 -1.42
N ASP A 201 8.93 -13.46 -2.35
CA ASP A 201 10.20 -14.10 -2.04
C ASP A 201 11.18 -13.06 -1.44
N THR A 202 11.55 -13.25 -0.17
CA THR A 202 12.46 -12.35 0.54
C THR A 202 13.91 -12.55 0.14
N ASP A 203 14.27 -13.74 -0.36
CA ASP A 203 15.64 -14.10 -0.73
C ASP A 203 15.96 -13.63 -2.16
N ALA A 204 14.93 -13.30 -2.94
CA ALA A 204 15.06 -12.72 -4.27
C ALA A 204 15.64 -11.29 -4.26
N PHE A 205 15.62 -10.58 -3.13
CA PHE A 205 15.97 -9.16 -3.06
C PHE A 205 17.07 -8.86 -2.04
N GLU A 206 18.11 -8.17 -2.52
CA GLU A 206 19.27 -7.77 -1.74
C GLU A 206 19.52 -6.26 -1.91
N LEU A 207 19.36 -5.51 -0.81
CA LEU A 207 19.57 -4.06 -0.75
C LEU A 207 20.97 -3.65 -1.21
N GLY A 208 21.03 -2.76 -2.18
CA GLY A 208 22.24 -2.25 -2.82
C GLY A 208 22.75 -3.11 -3.98
N ARG A 209 22.13 -4.26 -4.25
CA ARG A 209 22.54 -5.15 -5.34
C ARG A 209 21.49 -5.22 -6.45
N ASN A 210 20.25 -5.55 -6.12
CA ASN A 210 19.16 -5.65 -7.09
C ASN A 210 17.92 -4.82 -6.76
N ILE A 211 17.87 -4.26 -5.55
CA ILE A 211 16.96 -3.18 -5.12
C ILE A 211 17.77 -2.06 -4.47
N ALA A 212 17.33 -0.81 -4.55
CA ALA A 212 18.09 0.35 -4.06
C ALA A 212 19.54 0.40 -4.58
N ALA A 213 19.72 -0.02 -5.83
CA ALA A 213 21.03 -0.33 -6.41
C ALA A 213 21.56 0.79 -7.32
N THR A 214 20.91 1.96 -7.35
CA THR A 214 21.41 3.09 -8.14
C THR A 214 22.73 3.61 -7.55
N PRO A 215 23.82 3.68 -8.34
CA PRO A 215 25.13 4.07 -7.80
C PRO A 215 25.11 5.46 -7.17
N GLY A 216 25.62 5.56 -5.94
CA GLY A 216 25.66 6.80 -5.16
C GLY A 216 26.48 6.63 -3.90
N LYS A 217 26.62 7.70 -3.11
CA LYS A 217 27.33 7.68 -1.83
C LYS A 217 26.56 8.46 -0.79
N VAL A 218 26.62 8.00 0.46
CA VAL A 218 26.22 8.80 1.61
C VAL A 218 27.28 9.89 1.81
N ILE A 219 26.86 11.15 1.84
CA ILE A 219 27.75 12.32 1.95
C ILE A 219 27.52 13.15 3.22
N HIS A 220 26.41 12.91 3.92
CA HIS A 220 26.07 13.56 5.18
C HIS A 220 25.24 12.62 6.04
N GLU A 221 25.40 12.72 7.36
CA GLU A 221 24.68 11.91 8.33
C GLU A 221 24.37 12.73 9.58
N THR A 222 23.13 12.60 10.05
CA THR A 222 22.63 13.14 11.31
C THR A 222 22.01 11.99 12.11
N PRO A 223 21.69 12.17 13.40
CA PRO A 223 20.93 11.18 14.15
C PRO A 223 19.57 10.80 13.53
N LEU A 224 19.02 11.64 12.63
CA LEU A 224 17.71 11.46 12.02
C LEU A 224 17.78 10.82 10.61
N TYR A 225 18.83 11.11 9.84
CA TYR A 225 18.90 10.68 8.44
C TYR A 225 20.32 10.59 7.87
N GLN A 226 20.46 9.83 6.78
CA GLN A 226 21.62 9.86 5.87
C GLN A 226 21.24 10.55 4.56
N LEU A 227 22.08 11.47 4.07
CA LEU A 227 21.91 12.10 2.77
C LEU A 227 22.70 11.34 1.70
N ILE A 228 21.98 10.77 0.73
CA ILE A 228 22.55 10.07 -0.41
C ILE A 228 22.66 11.03 -1.58
N HIS A 229 23.84 11.11 -2.20
CA HIS A 229 24.07 11.77 -3.49
C HIS A 229 24.33 10.70 -4.55
N TYR A 230 23.52 10.67 -5.62
CA TYR A 230 23.67 9.69 -6.69
C TYR A 230 24.70 10.11 -7.74
N SER A 231 25.41 9.14 -8.29
CA SER A 231 26.45 9.38 -9.27
C SER A 231 25.83 9.82 -10.60
N PRO A 232 26.21 10.96 -11.18
CA PRO A 232 25.69 11.40 -12.46
C PRO A 232 26.09 10.43 -13.58
N VAL A 233 25.18 10.21 -14.53
CA VAL A 233 25.41 9.36 -15.73
C VAL A 233 25.42 10.14 -17.04
N THR A 234 25.37 11.47 -16.95
CA THR A 234 25.42 12.43 -18.07
C THR A 234 26.56 13.41 -17.88
N GLU A 235 27.11 13.94 -18.97
CA GLU A 235 28.20 14.95 -18.90
C GLU A 235 27.73 16.29 -18.32
N LYS A 236 26.46 16.63 -18.55
CA LYS A 236 25.80 17.84 -18.04
C LYS A 236 24.55 17.48 -17.25
N VAL A 237 24.24 18.31 -16.27
CA VAL A 237 23.07 18.21 -15.42
C VAL A 237 22.41 19.57 -15.23
N VAL A 238 21.14 19.58 -14.85
CA VAL A 238 20.42 20.80 -14.46
C VAL A 238 21.14 21.47 -13.29
N GLU A 239 21.30 22.80 -13.37
CA GLU A 239 21.97 23.60 -12.34
C GLU A 239 21.28 23.45 -10.98
N VAL A 240 19.96 23.52 -10.95
CA VAL A 240 19.18 23.33 -9.73
C VAL A 240 19.09 21.84 -9.40
N PRO A 241 19.66 21.38 -8.26
CA PRO A 241 19.63 19.97 -7.89
C PRO A 241 18.24 19.53 -7.44
N LEU A 242 18.00 18.22 -7.51
CA LEU A 242 16.78 17.58 -7.05
C LEU A 242 17.02 16.93 -5.69
N LEU A 243 16.27 17.34 -4.67
CA LEU A 243 16.29 16.75 -3.33
C LEU A 243 14.96 16.06 -3.03
N ILE A 244 15.02 14.77 -2.72
CA ILE A 244 13.86 13.91 -2.54
C ILE A 244 13.72 13.53 -1.06
N PHE A 245 12.53 13.78 -0.52
CA PHE A 245 12.07 13.40 0.81
C PHE A 245 11.05 12.26 0.69
N PRO A 246 11.50 11.00 0.82
CA PRO A 246 10.63 9.83 0.86
C PRO A 246 9.85 9.79 2.19
N PRO A 247 8.74 9.02 2.30
CA PRO A 247 8.11 8.77 3.59
C PRO A 247 9.08 8.05 4.52
N TRP A 248 8.94 8.26 5.84
CA TRP A 248 9.68 7.51 6.88
C TRP A 248 8.85 6.41 7.55
N ILE A 249 7.59 6.22 7.12
CA ILE A 249 6.72 5.10 7.55
C ILE A 249 7.17 3.78 6.92
N ASN A 250 7.83 3.85 5.78
CA ASN A 250 8.52 2.74 5.12
C ASN A 250 9.85 3.27 4.57
N ARG A 251 10.66 2.39 3.98
CA ARG A 251 11.99 2.74 3.48
C ARG A 251 11.94 3.59 2.22
N PHE A 252 13.00 4.37 1.97
CA PHE A 252 13.05 5.29 0.82
C PHE A 252 13.02 4.59 -0.54
N TYR A 253 13.46 3.33 -0.62
CA TYR A 253 13.72 2.64 -1.88
C TYR A 253 12.45 2.29 -2.65
N ILE A 254 11.26 2.71 -2.21
CA ILE A 254 10.07 2.75 -3.07
C ILE A 254 10.28 3.58 -4.33
N LEU A 255 11.16 4.59 -4.28
CA LEU A 255 11.55 5.39 -5.44
C LEU A 255 12.80 4.87 -6.15
N ASP A 256 13.42 3.81 -5.63
CA ASP A 256 14.60 3.13 -6.19
C ASP A 256 14.47 1.61 -5.99
N LEU A 257 13.43 0.99 -6.54
CA LEU A 257 13.21 -0.46 -6.44
C LEU A 257 14.26 -1.19 -7.32
N ASN A 258 13.82 -2.05 -8.25
CA ASN A 258 14.73 -2.62 -9.23
C ASN A 258 15.09 -1.58 -10.32
N PRO A 259 16.16 -1.80 -11.12
CA PRO A 259 16.61 -0.82 -12.13
C PRO A 259 15.58 -0.41 -13.19
N LYS A 260 14.54 -1.24 -13.44
CA LYS A 260 13.43 -0.94 -14.36
C LYS A 260 12.33 -0.12 -13.67
N ASN A 261 12.22 -0.17 -12.35
CA ASN A 261 11.18 0.46 -11.53
C ASN A 261 11.77 1.53 -10.58
N SER A 262 12.75 2.31 -11.05
CA SER A 262 13.42 3.32 -10.23
C SER A 262 13.23 4.72 -10.79
N PHE A 263 12.47 5.55 -10.06
CA PHE A 263 12.32 6.98 -10.35
C PHE A 263 13.65 7.71 -10.16
N ILE A 264 14.41 7.36 -9.13
CA ILE A 264 15.71 7.96 -8.82
C ILE A 264 16.70 7.71 -9.96
N ARG A 265 16.84 6.45 -10.40
CA ARG A 265 17.69 6.09 -11.55
C ARG A 265 17.27 6.82 -12.81
N TRP A 266 15.96 6.89 -13.05
CA TRP A 266 15.41 7.59 -14.20
C TRP A 266 15.73 9.09 -14.14
N ALA A 267 15.54 9.76 -13.01
CA ALA A 267 15.85 11.18 -12.83
C ALA A 267 17.35 11.48 -13.00
N VAL A 268 18.23 10.62 -12.49
CA VAL A 268 19.68 10.70 -12.75
C VAL A 268 19.98 10.61 -14.24
N ALA A 269 19.36 9.65 -14.95
CA ALA A 269 19.50 9.51 -16.41
C ALA A 269 18.91 10.69 -17.19
N GLN A 270 17.92 11.39 -16.63
CA GLN A 270 17.37 12.63 -17.17
C GLN A 270 18.24 13.86 -16.91
N GLY A 271 19.44 13.71 -16.34
CA GLY A 271 20.41 14.79 -16.13
C GLY A 271 20.08 15.68 -14.93
N PHE A 272 19.53 15.14 -13.85
CA PHE A 272 19.46 15.85 -12.57
C PHE A 272 20.60 15.43 -11.65
N SER A 273 21.16 16.37 -10.87
CA SER A 273 21.91 16.02 -9.65
C SER A 273 20.90 15.61 -8.57
N VAL A 274 20.83 14.30 -8.27
CA VAL A 274 19.79 13.75 -7.40
C VAL A 274 20.35 13.45 -6.00
N PHE A 275 19.64 13.95 -5.00
CA PHE A 275 19.86 13.71 -3.58
C PHE A 275 18.62 13.09 -2.95
N VAL A 276 18.80 12.15 -2.03
CA VAL A 276 17.70 11.51 -1.30
C VAL A 276 18.02 11.48 0.18
N VAL A 277 17.03 11.83 1.00
CA VAL A 277 17.08 11.64 2.45
C VAL A 277 16.67 10.20 2.78
N SER A 278 17.61 9.41 3.31
CA SER A 278 17.33 8.09 3.88
C SER A 278 17.12 8.21 5.39
N TRP A 279 15.87 8.22 5.83
CA TRP A 279 15.50 8.33 7.24
C TRP A 279 15.97 7.11 8.05
N LYS A 280 16.36 7.36 9.31
CA LYS A 280 16.63 6.30 10.29
C LYS A 280 15.31 5.70 10.78
N SER A 281 15.21 4.37 10.85
CA SER A 281 14.14 3.69 11.58
C SER A 281 14.24 4.05 13.06
N ALA A 282 13.10 4.36 13.71
CA ALA A 282 13.14 4.82 15.09
C ALA A 282 13.66 3.75 16.06
N ASP A 283 14.53 4.17 16.96
CA ASP A 283 14.92 3.42 18.15
C ASP A 283 14.65 4.29 19.39
N GLU A 284 14.91 3.76 20.59
CA GLU A 284 14.63 4.47 21.84
C GLU A 284 15.31 5.84 21.92
N SER A 285 16.42 6.07 21.20
CA SER A 285 17.08 7.39 21.14
C SER A 285 16.25 8.45 20.41
N MET A 286 15.24 8.03 19.65
CA MET A 286 14.34 8.89 18.89
C MET A 286 12.98 9.09 19.57
N ALA A 287 12.78 8.61 20.80
CA ALA A 287 11.49 8.69 21.50
C ALA A 287 10.88 10.10 21.57
N ASP A 288 11.74 11.12 21.68
CA ASP A 288 11.35 12.52 21.79
C ASP A 288 11.24 13.27 20.45
N VAL A 289 11.53 12.60 19.33
CA VAL A 289 11.44 13.20 17.99
C VAL A 289 10.01 13.64 17.70
N THR A 290 9.88 14.85 17.17
CA THR A 290 8.63 15.51 16.81
C THR A 290 8.60 15.94 15.35
N MET A 291 7.51 16.56 14.91
CA MET A 291 7.42 17.10 13.55
C MET A 291 8.46 18.21 13.30
N ASP A 292 8.80 18.98 14.34
CA ASP A 292 9.81 20.04 14.27
C ASP A 292 11.18 19.49 13.89
N ASP A 293 11.54 18.31 14.39
CA ASP A 293 12.79 17.64 14.04
C ASP A 293 12.81 17.23 12.56
N TYR A 294 11.74 16.61 12.06
CA TYR A 294 11.64 16.24 10.64
C TYR A 294 11.67 17.45 9.70
N VAL A 295 11.04 18.57 10.09
CA VAL A 295 11.05 19.80 9.30
C VAL A 295 12.40 20.52 9.39
N VAL A 296 12.83 20.91 10.58
CA VAL A 296 14.01 21.78 10.77
C VAL A 296 15.31 20.99 10.66
N ARG A 297 15.42 19.87 11.38
CA ARG A 297 16.65 19.06 11.44
C ARG A 297 16.73 17.99 10.35
N GLY A 298 15.63 17.78 9.61
CA GLY A 298 15.56 16.90 8.46
C GLY A 298 15.55 17.69 7.15
N GLN A 299 14.40 18.25 6.79
CA GLN A 299 14.20 18.83 5.46
C GLN A 299 14.95 20.15 5.24
N VAL A 300 14.87 21.11 6.17
CA VAL A 300 15.59 22.39 6.07
C VAL A 300 17.09 22.16 6.09
N ASP A 301 17.58 21.34 7.03
CA ASP A 301 19.00 20.95 7.12
C ASP A 301 19.52 20.30 5.82
N ALA A 302 18.78 19.37 5.24
CA ALA A 302 19.16 18.75 3.96
C ALA A 302 19.15 19.76 2.79
N ILE A 303 18.17 20.67 2.74
CA ILE A 303 18.11 21.75 1.74
C ILE A 303 19.37 22.62 1.85
N ASP A 304 19.70 23.08 3.06
CA ASP A 304 20.86 23.95 3.28
C ASP A 304 22.18 23.21 3.03
N THR A 305 22.28 21.94 3.38
CA THR A 305 23.45 21.08 3.10
C THR A 305 23.70 20.95 1.60
N VAL A 306 22.67 20.66 0.80
CA VAL A 306 22.82 20.52 -0.67
C VAL A 306 23.16 21.87 -1.31
N ARG A 307 22.51 22.95 -0.89
CA ARG A 307 22.79 24.32 -1.38
C ARG A 307 24.24 24.72 -1.11
N ALA A 308 24.71 24.48 0.12
CA ALA A 308 26.09 24.78 0.51
C ALA A 308 27.12 23.93 -0.23
N LEU A 309 26.86 22.62 -0.41
CA LEU A 309 27.74 21.72 -1.15
C LEU A 309 27.93 22.18 -2.61
N LEU A 310 26.83 22.50 -3.29
CA LEU A 310 26.84 22.82 -4.72
C LEU A 310 27.03 24.32 -5.01
N GLY A 311 26.98 25.18 -4.00
CA GLY A 311 27.05 26.63 -4.16
C GLY A 311 25.86 27.20 -4.94
N VAL A 312 24.66 26.64 -4.75
CA VAL A 312 23.44 27.05 -5.46
C VAL A 312 22.47 27.77 -4.53
N ASP A 313 21.72 28.72 -5.07
CA ASP A 313 20.76 29.50 -4.28
C ASP A 313 19.54 28.69 -3.84
N HIS A 314 19.18 27.63 -4.56
CA HIS A 314 17.93 26.91 -4.35
C HIS A 314 17.98 25.48 -4.88
N VAL A 315 16.99 24.67 -4.46
CA VAL A 315 16.80 23.27 -4.90
C VAL A 315 15.39 23.04 -5.43
N HIS A 316 15.21 22.01 -6.26
CA HIS A 316 13.93 21.38 -6.51
C HIS A 316 13.68 20.34 -5.41
N THR A 317 12.49 20.32 -4.82
CA THR A 317 12.13 19.32 -3.80
C THR A 317 11.04 18.38 -4.28
N VAL A 318 11.08 17.15 -3.79
CA VAL A 318 10.01 16.15 -3.91
C VAL A 318 9.68 15.66 -2.51
N GLY A 319 8.41 15.62 -2.14
CA GLY A 319 7.93 15.01 -0.91
C GLY A 319 6.87 13.95 -1.22
N TYR A 320 7.07 12.72 -0.71
CA TYR A 320 6.14 11.61 -0.94
C TYR A 320 5.38 11.27 0.35
N CYS A 321 4.04 11.22 0.25
CA CYS A 321 3.14 10.82 1.33
C CYS A 321 3.35 11.70 2.57
N VAL A 322 3.64 11.14 3.74
CA VAL A 322 3.87 11.89 4.98
C VAL A 322 5.02 12.91 4.88
N ALA A 323 6.06 12.61 4.09
CA ALA A 323 7.15 13.55 3.86
C ALA A 323 6.74 14.71 2.94
N GLY A 324 5.72 14.51 2.10
CA GLY A 324 5.04 15.58 1.37
C GLY A 324 4.19 16.47 2.30
N THR A 325 3.50 15.88 3.28
CA THR A 325 2.83 16.65 4.34
C THR A 325 3.82 17.52 5.11
N ALA A 326 4.96 16.94 5.52
CA ALA A 326 6.03 17.71 6.17
C ALA A 326 6.67 18.72 5.23
N LEU A 327 6.80 18.44 3.93
CA LEU A 327 7.30 19.41 2.95
C LEU A 327 6.38 20.64 2.85
N ALA A 328 5.06 20.47 2.92
CA ALA A 328 4.15 21.61 3.00
C ALA A 328 4.41 22.45 4.27
N MET A 329 4.62 21.80 5.43
CA MET A 329 5.00 22.50 6.66
C MET A 329 6.35 23.23 6.54
N THR A 330 7.36 22.59 5.95
CA THR A 330 8.68 23.16 5.66
C THR A 330 8.57 24.41 4.79
N LEU A 331 7.81 24.36 3.70
CA LEU A 331 7.61 25.51 2.82
C LEU A 331 6.89 26.67 3.53
N ALA A 332 5.88 26.36 4.36
CA ALA A 332 5.20 27.38 5.16
C ALA A 332 6.13 28.00 6.21
N TYR A 333 6.97 27.17 6.87
CA TYR A 333 7.99 27.62 7.81
C TYR A 333 9.01 28.55 7.15
N LEU A 334 9.57 28.15 6.00
CA LEU A 334 10.49 28.98 5.21
C LEU A 334 9.83 30.28 4.76
N ALA A 335 8.57 30.25 4.32
CA ALA A 335 7.81 31.46 3.96
C ALA A 335 7.53 32.39 5.16
N ALA A 336 7.34 31.83 6.36
CA ALA A 336 7.20 32.61 7.60
C ALA A 336 8.51 33.29 7.99
N LYS A 337 9.65 32.61 7.77
CA LYS A 337 11.01 33.08 8.04
C LYS A 337 11.58 34.04 6.98
N GLY A 338 10.93 34.18 5.82
CA GLY A 338 11.45 34.96 4.70
C GLY A 338 12.54 34.25 3.90
N GLU A 339 12.57 32.91 3.97
CA GLU A 339 13.58 32.04 3.34
C GLU A 339 12.96 31.14 2.26
N ALA A 340 11.78 31.49 1.74
CA ALA A 340 11.07 30.68 0.73
C ALA A 340 11.90 30.46 -0.55
N ASP A 341 12.79 31.40 -0.88
CA ASP A 341 13.64 31.34 -2.08
C ASP A 341 14.65 30.20 -2.06
N LYS A 342 14.85 29.51 -0.92
CA LYS A 342 15.66 28.28 -0.83
C LYS A 342 15.10 27.12 -1.67
N VAL A 343 13.81 27.15 -2.00
CA VAL A 343 13.13 26.10 -2.78
C VAL A 343 12.55 26.68 -4.06
N ARG A 344 13.07 26.24 -5.20
CA ARG A 344 12.66 26.71 -6.53
C ARG A 344 11.32 26.16 -6.96
N SER A 345 11.08 24.88 -6.64
CA SER A 345 9.82 24.20 -6.89
C SER A 345 9.65 23.05 -5.91
N ALA A 346 8.41 22.69 -5.62
CA ALA A 346 8.05 21.57 -4.77
C ALA A 346 7.14 20.60 -5.53
N THR A 347 7.45 19.31 -5.43
CA THR A 347 6.65 18.24 -6.01
C THR A 347 6.05 17.40 -4.89
N PHE A 348 4.76 17.13 -4.95
CA PHE A 348 4.03 16.34 -3.97
C PHE A 348 3.53 15.06 -4.62
N PHE A 349 4.03 13.91 -4.17
CA PHE A 349 3.50 12.60 -4.57
C PHE A 349 2.51 12.15 -3.53
N THR A 350 1.24 12.01 -3.93
CA THR A 350 0.12 11.50 -3.11
C THR A 350 0.16 12.02 -1.66
N ALA A 351 0.39 13.33 -1.49
CA ALA A 351 0.57 13.96 -0.19
C ALA A 351 -0.71 14.66 0.25
N GLN A 352 -1.12 14.42 1.49
CA GLN A 352 -2.30 15.03 2.08
C GLN A 352 -1.87 16.19 2.97
N VAL A 353 -2.53 17.34 2.82
CA VAL A 353 -2.39 18.47 3.75
C VAL A 353 -3.70 18.78 4.48
N ASP A 354 -4.82 18.38 3.88
CA ASP A 354 -6.17 18.50 4.42
C ASP A 354 -6.75 17.11 4.64
N PHE A 355 -6.87 16.72 5.90
CA PHE A 355 -7.23 15.37 6.30
C PHE A 355 -8.74 15.19 6.51
N SER A 356 -9.55 16.21 6.21
CA SER A 356 -11.01 16.13 6.35
C SER A 356 -11.67 15.05 5.49
N GLU A 357 -11.01 14.60 4.42
CA GLU A 357 -11.44 13.48 3.57
C GLU A 357 -10.31 12.45 3.34
N ALA A 358 -9.51 12.15 4.38
CA ALA A 358 -8.31 11.31 4.29
C ALA A 358 -8.56 9.79 4.09
N GLY A 359 -9.74 9.41 3.60
CA GLY A 359 -10.08 8.02 3.31
C GLY A 359 -10.32 7.15 4.55
N GLU A 360 -10.16 5.84 4.37
CA GLU A 360 -10.49 4.83 5.39
C GLU A 360 -9.60 4.93 6.64
N LEU A 361 -8.42 5.55 6.55
CA LEU A 361 -7.55 5.86 7.69
C LEU A 361 -8.26 6.69 8.77
N ASN A 362 -9.17 7.60 8.40
CA ASN A 362 -9.96 8.39 9.37
C ASN A 362 -10.90 7.52 10.24
N LEU A 363 -11.22 6.30 9.79
CA LEU A 363 -12.02 5.34 10.57
C LEU A 363 -11.21 4.73 11.72
N PHE A 364 -9.89 4.76 11.61
CA PHE A 364 -8.91 4.24 12.56
C PHE A 364 -8.20 5.34 13.36
N VAL A 365 -8.82 6.52 13.46
CA VAL A 365 -8.37 7.56 14.39
C VAL A 365 -9.51 8.06 15.28
N ASP A 366 -9.46 7.69 16.56
CA ASP A 366 -10.28 8.18 17.65
C ASP A 366 -9.52 8.18 19.00
N ASP A 367 -10.17 8.67 20.05
CA ASP A 367 -9.56 8.80 21.37
C ASP A 367 -9.22 7.46 22.02
N GLU A 368 -9.88 6.37 21.63
CA GLU A 368 -9.56 5.02 22.16
C GLU A 368 -8.30 4.47 21.49
N GLN A 369 -8.17 4.65 20.17
CA GLN A 369 -6.98 4.25 19.43
C GLN A 369 -5.75 5.07 19.82
N LEU A 370 -5.90 6.38 20.09
CA LEU A 370 -4.81 7.20 20.61
C LEU A 370 -4.33 6.68 21.98
N LYS A 371 -5.24 6.29 22.88
CA LYS A 371 -4.88 5.65 24.16
C LYS A 371 -4.21 4.29 23.97
N LEU A 372 -4.63 3.51 22.98
CA LEU A 372 -3.98 2.25 22.65
C LEU A 372 -2.54 2.49 22.19
N ILE A 373 -2.29 3.48 21.35
CA ILE A 373 -0.93 3.87 20.94
C ILE A 373 -0.10 4.31 22.16
N ASP A 374 -0.67 5.12 23.05
CA ASP A 374 -0.01 5.54 24.29
C ASP A 374 0.39 4.33 25.15
N ALA A 375 -0.48 3.32 25.28
CA ALA A 375 -0.19 2.09 26.01
C ALA A 375 0.85 1.20 25.31
N LEU A 376 0.76 1.03 23.99
CA LEU A 376 1.68 0.20 23.20
C LEU A 376 3.11 0.76 23.15
N THR A 377 3.24 2.08 23.29
CA THR A 377 4.54 2.78 23.22
C THR A 377 5.08 3.15 24.60
N GLN A 378 4.36 2.77 25.66
CA GLN A 378 4.78 3.03 27.03
C GLN A 378 6.11 2.31 27.33
N GLY A 379 7.12 3.07 27.74
CA GLY A 379 8.45 2.56 28.06
C GLY A 379 9.45 2.65 26.91
N SER A 380 9.07 2.20 25.70
CA SER A 380 9.97 2.26 24.52
C SER A 380 10.04 3.65 23.88
N GLY A 381 8.97 4.44 23.96
CA GLY A 381 8.85 5.72 23.26
C GLY A 381 8.78 5.59 21.73
N VAL A 382 8.63 4.38 21.22
CA VAL A 382 8.67 4.04 19.80
C VAL A 382 7.55 3.05 19.48
N LEU A 383 6.84 3.30 18.39
CA LEU A 383 5.87 2.37 17.84
C LEU A 383 6.58 1.39 16.90
N ASP A 384 6.45 0.10 17.22
CA ASP A 384 6.96 -0.99 16.39
C ASP A 384 6.25 -1.00 15.02
N GLY A 385 7.05 -1.08 13.95
CA GLY A 385 6.56 -1.02 12.56
C GLY A 385 5.53 -2.11 12.21
N ARG A 386 5.49 -3.23 12.95
CA ARG A 386 4.49 -4.30 12.74
C ARG A 386 3.05 -3.84 12.98
N PHE A 387 2.82 -2.88 13.88
CA PHE A 387 1.49 -2.30 14.07
C PHE A 387 1.03 -1.48 12.87
N MET A 388 1.96 -0.76 12.23
CA MET A 388 1.68 -0.04 10.99
C MET A 388 1.45 -1.03 9.83
N ALA A 389 2.28 -2.08 9.73
CA ALA A 389 2.10 -3.14 8.74
C ALA A 389 0.69 -3.75 8.82
N ALA A 390 0.24 -4.08 10.03
CA ALA A 390 -1.09 -4.64 10.27
C ALA A 390 -2.19 -3.67 9.84
N THR A 391 -2.08 -2.39 10.21
CA THR A 391 -3.05 -1.35 9.82
C THR A 391 -3.12 -1.18 8.30
N PHE A 392 -1.99 -1.06 7.59
CA PHE A 392 -1.99 -0.94 6.13
C PHE A 392 -2.47 -2.21 5.42
N ASN A 393 -2.21 -3.40 5.97
CA ASN A 393 -2.75 -4.63 5.44
C ASN A 393 -4.29 -4.66 5.57
N LEU A 394 -4.86 -4.20 6.69
CA LEU A 394 -6.31 -4.08 6.85
C LEU A 394 -6.96 -3.08 5.87
N LEU A 395 -6.22 -2.05 5.47
CA LEU A 395 -6.67 -1.01 4.53
C LEU A 395 -6.51 -1.40 3.05
N ARG A 396 -5.59 -2.31 2.73
CA ARG A 396 -5.39 -2.78 1.36
C ARG A 396 -6.67 -3.44 0.86
N GLY A 397 -6.97 -3.22 -0.42
CA GLY A 397 -8.05 -3.91 -1.11
C GLY A 397 -7.99 -5.41 -0.81
N ARG A 398 -9.04 -5.92 -0.17
CA ARG A 398 -9.06 -7.24 0.47
C ARG A 398 -8.86 -8.40 -0.49
N ASP A 399 -9.11 -8.18 -1.78
CA ASP A 399 -8.69 -9.06 -2.86
C ASP A 399 -7.22 -9.44 -2.75
N LEU A 400 -6.35 -8.55 -2.28
CA LEU A 400 -4.91 -8.80 -2.21
C LEU A 400 -4.54 -9.78 -1.09
N ILE A 401 -5.13 -9.67 0.11
CA ILE A 401 -4.87 -10.63 1.21
C ILE A 401 -5.39 -12.01 0.84
N TRP A 402 -6.65 -12.07 0.41
CA TRP A 402 -7.28 -13.34 0.07
C TRP A 402 -6.67 -13.98 -1.17
N HIS A 403 -6.14 -13.18 -2.10
CA HIS A 403 -5.35 -13.70 -3.20
C HIS A 403 -4.14 -14.52 -2.70
N TYR A 404 -3.36 -14.07 -1.70
CA TYR A 404 -2.26 -14.88 -1.18
C TYR A 404 -2.73 -16.13 -0.44
N VAL A 405 -3.80 -16.03 0.35
CA VAL A 405 -4.37 -17.21 1.00
C VAL A 405 -4.74 -18.26 -0.05
N VAL A 406 -5.39 -17.85 -1.14
CA VAL A 406 -5.76 -18.76 -2.22
C VAL A 406 -4.52 -19.27 -2.98
N GLN A 407 -3.62 -18.39 -3.41
CA GLN A 407 -2.47 -18.77 -4.24
C GLN A 407 -1.43 -19.58 -3.45
N ASN A 408 -1.01 -19.10 -2.29
CA ASN A 408 0.12 -19.66 -1.57
C ASN A 408 -0.31 -20.75 -0.58
N TYR A 409 -1.47 -20.62 0.08
CA TYR A 409 -1.90 -21.61 1.08
C TYR A 409 -2.83 -22.68 0.50
N LEU A 410 -3.68 -22.34 -0.48
CA LEU A 410 -4.59 -23.32 -1.07
C LEU A 410 -4.06 -23.94 -2.36
N LEU A 411 -3.50 -23.15 -3.27
CA LEU A 411 -2.92 -23.64 -4.53
C LEU A 411 -1.46 -24.09 -4.39
N GLY A 412 -0.81 -23.80 -3.25
CA GLY A 412 0.57 -24.20 -2.96
C GLY A 412 1.61 -23.53 -3.86
N GLU A 413 1.28 -22.38 -4.44
CA GLU A 413 2.20 -21.63 -5.31
C GLU A 413 3.28 -20.92 -4.49
N ASP A 414 4.47 -20.76 -5.07
CA ASP A 414 5.56 -20.01 -4.45
C ASP A 414 5.27 -18.50 -4.45
N TYR A 415 5.92 -17.76 -3.55
CA TYR A 415 5.75 -16.32 -3.47
C TYR A 415 6.37 -15.62 -4.69
N PRO A 416 5.68 -14.70 -5.36
CA PRO A 416 6.25 -14.01 -6.50
C PRO A 416 7.42 -13.12 -6.07
N ALA A 417 8.50 -13.08 -6.86
CA ALA A 417 9.58 -12.11 -6.70
C ALA A 417 9.12 -10.71 -7.16
N PHE A 418 8.26 -10.08 -6.35
CA PHE A 418 7.68 -8.78 -6.62
C PHE A 418 8.21 -7.72 -5.63
N ASP A 419 9.03 -6.81 -6.16
CA ASP A 419 9.77 -5.79 -5.43
C ASP A 419 8.89 -4.88 -4.57
N LEU A 420 7.71 -4.53 -5.08
CA LEU A 420 6.72 -3.71 -4.37
C LEU A 420 6.25 -4.35 -3.06
N LEU A 421 6.06 -5.67 -3.06
CA LEU A 421 5.60 -6.41 -1.89
C LEU A 421 6.72 -6.61 -0.89
N HIS A 422 7.95 -6.85 -1.38
CA HIS A 422 9.13 -6.87 -0.54
C HIS A 422 9.29 -5.55 0.22
N TRP A 423 9.23 -4.42 -0.49
CA TRP A 423 9.27 -3.09 0.13
C TRP A 423 8.18 -2.87 1.18
N ASN A 424 6.95 -3.29 0.90
CA ASN A 424 5.86 -3.09 1.85
C ASN A 424 6.04 -3.91 3.14
N GLY A 425 6.68 -5.09 3.04
CA GLY A 425 7.01 -5.93 4.20
C GLY A 425 8.21 -5.45 5.00
N ASP A 426 8.97 -4.47 4.47
CA ASP A 426 10.10 -3.80 5.10
C ASP A 426 9.63 -2.47 5.72
N VAL A 427 9.13 -2.62 6.95
CA VAL A 427 8.60 -1.53 7.75
C VAL A 427 9.69 -0.83 8.55
N THR A 428 9.37 0.38 9.00
CA THR A 428 10.20 1.14 9.94
C THR A 428 9.42 1.36 11.24
N ASN A 429 10.17 1.55 12.31
CA ASN A 429 9.60 2.02 13.57
C ASN A 429 9.36 3.53 13.54
N LEU A 430 8.39 4.00 14.32
CA LEU A 430 7.99 5.41 14.36
C LEU A 430 8.21 6.00 15.76
N PRO A 431 8.72 7.25 15.88
CA PRO A 431 8.74 7.94 17.17
C PRO A 431 7.30 8.11 17.69
N ALA A 432 7.01 7.62 18.89
CA ALA A 432 5.63 7.57 19.40
C ALA A 432 5.04 8.98 19.57
N LYS A 433 5.85 9.92 20.07
CA LYS A 433 5.46 11.33 20.28
C LYS A 433 5.06 12.01 18.98
N TRP A 434 5.86 11.85 17.92
CA TRP A 434 5.52 12.33 16.59
C TRP A 434 4.25 11.65 16.05
N HIS A 435 4.18 10.31 16.08
CA HIS A 435 3.08 9.57 15.49
C HIS A 435 1.73 9.91 16.14
N ARG A 436 1.70 9.97 17.48
CA ARG A 436 0.53 10.38 18.25
C ARG A 436 0.07 11.78 17.86
N ALA A 437 1.00 12.75 17.81
CA ALA A 437 0.69 14.13 17.42
C ALA A 437 0.24 14.22 15.95
N TYR A 438 0.78 13.39 15.07
CA TYR A 438 0.38 13.32 13.66
C TYR A 438 -1.07 12.84 13.50
N LEU A 439 -1.47 11.78 14.22
CA LEU A 439 -2.85 11.30 14.22
C LEU A 439 -3.81 12.32 14.85
N GLU A 440 -3.45 12.87 16.01
CA GLU A 440 -4.27 13.83 16.73
C GLU A 440 -4.43 15.15 15.95
N ASN A 441 -3.32 15.82 15.65
CA ASN A 441 -3.36 17.16 15.09
C ASN A 441 -3.80 17.16 13.63
N LEU A 442 -3.52 16.11 12.86
CA LEU A 442 -3.82 16.08 11.42
C LEU A 442 -5.06 15.26 11.13
N TYR A 443 -5.07 13.95 11.40
CA TYR A 443 -6.22 13.09 11.06
C TYR A 443 -7.48 13.46 11.86
N ARG A 444 -7.36 13.63 13.19
CA ARG A 444 -8.52 13.93 14.04
C ARG A 444 -8.92 15.40 13.95
N ASP A 445 -7.97 16.31 14.16
CA ASP A 445 -8.27 17.73 14.38
C ASP A 445 -8.03 18.61 13.15
N ASN A 446 -7.35 18.09 12.11
CA ASN A 446 -7.08 18.77 10.84
C ASN A 446 -6.53 20.21 11.02
N LEU A 447 -5.52 20.35 11.88
CA LEU A 447 -4.97 21.64 12.29
C LEU A 447 -4.02 22.26 11.27
N LEU A 448 -3.40 21.47 10.39
CA LEU A 448 -2.44 21.97 9.39
C LEU A 448 -3.05 23.01 8.43
N VAL A 449 -4.32 22.84 8.06
CA VAL A 449 -5.03 23.79 7.17
C VAL A 449 -5.59 25.00 7.91
N ARG A 450 -5.46 25.05 9.23
CA ARG A 450 -5.91 26.18 10.07
C ARG A 450 -4.73 27.13 10.29
N PRO A 451 -4.76 28.35 9.74
CA PRO A 451 -3.65 29.28 9.80
C PRO A 451 -3.18 29.55 11.24
N GLY A 452 -1.91 29.29 11.54
CA GLY A 452 -1.30 29.50 12.84
C GLY A 452 -1.73 28.54 13.96
N ALA A 453 -2.55 27.51 13.66
CA ALA A 453 -2.93 26.49 14.64
C ALA A 453 -1.79 25.52 14.96
N LEU A 454 -0.87 25.31 14.03
CA LEU A 454 0.38 24.60 14.25
C LEU A 454 1.56 25.56 14.16
N SER A 455 2.62 25.24 14.88
CA SER A 455 3.92 25.88 14.77
C SER A 455 5.00 24.83 14.53
N ILE A 456 6.09 25.27 13.91
CA ILE A 456 7.33 24.52 13.74
C ILE A 456 8.43 25.33 14.41
N ASP A 457 9.11 24.77 15.40
CA ASP A 457 10.16 25.44 16.18
C ASP A 457 9.69 26.80 16.72
N GLY A 458 8.46 26.80 17.25
CA GLY A 458 7.78 27.99 17.78
C GLY A 458 7.27 29.00 16.72
N VAL A 459 7.52 28.78 15.43
CA VAL A 459 7.04 29.65 14.34
C VAL A 459 5.67 29.18 13.84
N PRO A 460 4.59 29.96 13.98
CA PRO A 460 3.28 29.60 13.46
C PRO A 460 3.31 29.48 11.93
N ILE A 461 2.74 28.40 11.39
CA ILE A 461 2.72 28.13 9.95
C ILE A 461 1.34 28.39 9.33
N ASP A 462 1.34 28.83 8.07
CA ASP A 462 0.14 29.04 7.24
C ASP A 462 0.45 28.62 5.80
N LEU A 463 -0.19 27.55 5.33
CA LEU A 463 0.03 27.01 3.98
C LEU A 463 -0.25 28.04 2.88
N ARG A 464 -1.18 28.98 3.13
CA ARG A 464 -1.58 30.01 2.16
C ARG A 464 -0.46 31.03 1.89
N ARG A 465 0.62 31.00 2.68
CA ARG A 465 1.82 31.82 2.45
C ARG A 465 2.81 31.17 1.48
N ILE A 466 2.61 29.91 1.11
CA ILE A 466 3.49 29.18 0.20
C ILE A 466 3.26 29.69 -1.23
N LYS A 467 4.27 30.36 -1.77
CA LYS A 467 4.28 30.87 -3.16
C LYS A 467 5.14 30.03 -4.10
N THR A 468 5.87 29.06 -3.57
CA THR A 468 6.72 28.14 -4.32
C THR A 468 5.88 27.41 -5.38
N PRO A 469 6.31 27.39 -6.66
CA PRO A 469 5.65 26.60 -7.70
C PRO A 469 5.52 25.13 -7.30
N ALA A 470 4.32 24.57 -7.44
CA ALA A 470 3.99 23.22 -6.98
C ALA A 470 3.55 22.29 -8.12
N TYR A 471 4.06 21.06 -8.13
CA TYR A 471 3.55 19.97 -8.95
C TYR A 471 2.91 18.95 -8.01
N VAL A 472 1.62 18.68 -8.18
CA VAL A 472 0.84 17.80 -7.31
C VAL A 472 0.39 16.60 -8.12
N GLN A 473 0.88 15.42 -7.74
CA GLN A 473 0.50 14.16 -8.33
C GLN A 473 -0.39 13.38 -7.35
N ALA A 474 -1.52 12.87 -7.85
CA ALA A 474 -2.45 12.01 -7.11
C ALA A 474 -2.74 10.73 -7.90
N GLY A 475 -2.96 9.61 -7.22
CA GLY A 475 -3.45 8.38 -7.86
C GLY A 475 -4.98 8.37 -7.93
N ARG A 476 -5.55 8.01 -9.10
CA ARG A 476 -6.99 7.94 -9.31
C ARG A 476 -7.67 6.86 -8.47
N GLU A 477 -6.98 5.76 -8.22
CA GLU A 477 -7.46 4.61 -7.44
C GLU A 477 -6.76 4.53 -6.06
N ASP A 478 -6.20 5.65 -5.59
CA ASP A 478 -5.51 5.71 -4.30
C ASP A 478 -6.52 5.66 -3.14
N HIS A 479 -6.41 4.63 -2.30
CA HIS A 479 -7.23 4.46 -1.09
C HIS A 479 -6.51 4.89 0.19
N ILE A 480 -5.20 5.11 0.13
CA ILE A 480 -4.36 5.55 1.26
C ILE A 480 -4.36 7.07 1.34
N ALA A 481 -4.14 7.73 0.21
CA ALA A 481 -4.23 9.18 0.05
C ALA A 481 -5.20 9.49 -1.09
N PRO A 482 -6.53 9.44 -0.84
CA PRO A 482 -7.53 9.62 -1.88
C PRO A 482 -7.30 10.90 -2.68
N SER A 483 -7.48 10.81 -4.00
CA SER A 483 -7.29 11.95 -4.92
C SER A 483 -8.08 13.18 -4.49
N ARG A 484 -9.27 13.00 -3.88
CA ARG A 484 -10.07 14.08 -3.32
C ARG A 484 -9.43 14.77 -2.12
N SER A 485 -8.74 14.07 -1.24
CA SER A 485 -7.95 14.71 -0.17
C SER A 485 -6.71 15.40 -0.74
N VAL A 486 -5.97 14.71 -1.62
CA VAL A 486 -4.77 15.28 -2.25
C VAL A 486 -5.12 16.56 -3.03
N TRP A 487 -6.24 16.58 -3.75
CA TRP A 487 -6.74 17.76 -4.49
C TRP A 487 -6.87 19.00 -3.61
N LYS A 488 -7.23 18.87 -2.33
CA LYS A 488 -7.42 20.02 -1.44
C LYS A 488 -6.16 20.87 -1.25
N ILE A 489 -4.96 20.30 -1.45
CA ILE A 489 -3.71 21.09 -1.43
C ILE A 489 -3.78 22.27 -2.42
N THR A 490 -4.51 22.13 -3.53
CA THR A 490 -4.66 23.16 -4.55
C THR A 490 -5.36 24.42 -4.04
N GLY A 491 -6.21 24.29 -3.01
CA GLY A 491 -6.87 25.42 -2.35
C GLY A 491 -6.05 26.02 -1.20
N HIS A 492 -4.95 25.39 -0.80
CA HIS A 492 -4.15 25.79 0.36
C HIS A 492 -2.81 26.45 -0.01
N LEU A 493 -2.37 26.36 -1.26
CA LEU A 493 -1.13 26.99 -1.74
C LEU A 493 -1.45 28.25 -2.56
N ALA A 494 -0.63 29.29 -2.43
CA ALA A 494 -0.80 30.56 -3.17
C ALA A 494 0.08 30.66 -4.43
N GLY A 495 1.02 29.74 -4.61
CA GLY A 495 1.93 29.69 -5.76
C GLY A 495 1.29 29.07 -7.02
N PRO A 496 1.97 29.18 -8.18
CA PRO A 496 1.57 28.47 -9.39
C PRO A 496 1.51 26.96 -9.14
N LEU A 497 0.49 26.29 -9.67
CA LEU A 497 0.26 24.87 -9.43
C LEU A 497 -0.01 24.11 -10.73
N ARG A 498 0.58 22.92 -10.84
CA ARG A 498 0.24 21.90 -11.83
C ARG A 498 -0.29 20.66 -11.11
N PHE A 499 -1.56 20.32 -11.35
CA PHE A 499 -2.15 19.09 -10.83
C PHE A 499 -2.16 18.00 -11.90
N VAL A 500 -1.78 16.79 -11.51
CA VAL A 500 -1.78 15.60 -12.36
C VAL A 500 -2.47 14.45 -11.63
N LEU A 501 -3.49 13.90 -12.28
CA LEU A 501 -4.13 12.67 -11.82
C LEU A 501 -3.50 11.51 -12.58
N ALA A 502 -2.73 10.67 -11.90
CA ALA A 502 -2.17 9.45 -12.48
C ALA A 502 -3.18 8.30 -12.38
N GLY A 503 -3.21 7.43 -13.38
CA GLY A 503 -3.91 6.15 -13.27
C GLY A 503 -3.30 5.27 -12.18
N SER A 504 -4.06 4.25 -11.76
CA SER A 504 -3.69 3.33 -10.67
C SER A 504 -3.71 3.95 -9.26
N GLY A 505 -3.28 3.19 -8.26
CA GLY A 505 -3.33 3.53 -6.84
C GLY A 505 -2.04 4.16 -6.27
N HIS A 506 -1.92 4.18 -4.93
CA HIS A 506 -0.91 4.93 -4.17
C HIS A 506 0.54 4.80 -4.67
N ILE A 507 0.96 3.57 -4.98
CA ILE A 507 2.35 3.32 -5.38
C ILE A 507 2.47 3.22 -6.89
N ALA A 508 1.65 2.39 -7.53
CA ALA A 508 1.72 2.18 -8.98
C ALA A 508 1.36 3.44 -9.80
N GLY A 509 0.63 4.40 -9.22
CA GLY A 509 0.42 5.70 -9.82
C GLY A 509 1.65 6.63 -9.74
N VAL A 510 2.48 6.48 -8.70
CA VAL A 510 3.73 7.24 -8.54
C VAL A 510 4.88 6.57 -9.31
N VAL A 511 5.09 5.28 -9.06
CA VAL A 511 6.16 4.47 -9.65
C VAL A 511 5.69 3.89 -10.99
N ASN A 512 5.68 4.74 -12.01
CA ASN A 512 5.28 4.37 -13.37
C ASN A 512 6.41 4.71 -14.36
N PRO A 513 7.41 3.84 -14.56
CA PRO A 513 8.50 4.11 -15.50
C PRO A 513 8.00 4.25 -16.95
N PRO A 514 8.43 5.28 -17.71
CA PRO A 514 7.99 5.52 -19.08
C PRO A 514 8.17 4.31 -20.02
N GLU A 515 9.25 3.56 -19.84
CA GLU A 515 9.60 2.39 -20.64
C GLU A 515 8.58 1.25 -20.50
N ALA A 516 7.81 1.22 -19.42
CA ALA A 516 6.77 0.21 -19.23
C ALA A 516 5.55 0.44 -20.14
N GLY A 517 5.32 1.68 -20.61
CA GLY A 517 4.16 2.02 -21.45
C GLY A 517 2.81 1.71 -20.80
N LYS A 518 2.77 1.62 -19.46
CA LYS A 518 1.59 1.27 -18.67
C LYS A 518 0.86 2.52 -18.18
N TYR A 519 -0.43 2.34 -17.92
CA TYR A 519 -1.34 3.35 -17.40
C TYR A 519 -1.43 4.60 -18.30
N GLN A 520 -1.97 5.66 -17.71
CA GLN A 520 -2.29 6.93 -18.30
C GLN A 520 -2.32 7.98 -17.19
N TYR A 521 -2.35 9.24 -17.56
CA TYR A 521 -2.54 10.34 -16.63
C TYR A 521 -3.39 11.44 -17.26
N TRP A 522 -3.99 12.27 -16.42
CA TRP A 522 -4.87 13.36 -16.83
C TRP A 522 -4.31 14.68 -16.35
N THR A 523 -4.34 15.69 -17.22
CA THR A 523 -3.94 17.06 -16.92
C THR A 523 -4.91 18.06 -17.55
N CYS A 524 -4.99 19.26 -16.98
CA CYS A 524 -5.72 20.39 -17.55
C CYS A 524 -4.75 21.51 -17.93
N GLU A 525 -5.04 22.24 -19.01
CA GLU A 525 -4.33 23.47 -19.35
C GLU A 525 -4.80 24.66 -18.49
N ALA A 526 -6.09 24.68 -18.14
CA ALA A 526 -6.70 25.72 -17.30
C ALA A 526 -6.88 25.23 -15.85
N PRO A 527 -6.78 26.14 -14.85
CA PRO A 527 -7.14 25.82 -13.47
C PRO A 527 -8.60 25.37 -13.36
N ALA A 528 -8.85 24.35 -12.54
CA ALA A 528 -10.18 23.91 -12.17
C ALA A 528 -10.43 24.19 -10.67
N GLU A 529 -11.66 24.54 -10.31
CA GLU A 529 -12.02 24.86 -8.91
C GLU A 529 -12.26 23.59 -8.07
N THR A 530 -12.75 22.52 -8.69
CA THR A 530 -13.06 21.25 -8.03
C THR A 530 -12.40 20.09 -8.77
N LEU A 531 -12.22 18.96 -8.08
CA LEU A 531 -11.71 17.73 -8.67
C LEU A 531 -12.65 17.23 -9.78
N GLU A 532 -13.95 17.31 -9.58
CA GLU A 532 -14.95 16.88 -10.57
C GLU A 532 -14.87 17.74 -11.85
N ALA A 533 -14.66 19.06 -11.70
CA ALA A 533 -14.45 19.96 -12.83
C ALA A 533 -13.12 19.67 -13.54
N PHE A 534 -12.07 19.32 -12.79
CA PHE A 534 -10.82 18.84 -13.35
C PHE A 534 -11.03 17.58 -14.16
N GLU A 535 -11.64 16.54 -13.58
CA GLU A 535 -11.87 15.26 -14.27
C GLU A 535 -12.72 15.41 -15.54
N ALA A 536 -13.71 16.32 -15.52
CA ALA A 536 -14.55 16.60 -16.68
C ALA A 536 -13.80 17.33 -17.82
N ALA A 537 -12.81 18.17 -17.48
CA ALA A 537 -12.06 18.98 -18.44
C ALA A 537 -10.70 18.38 -18.83
N ALA A 538 -10.20 17.40 -18.07
CA ALA A 538 -8.83 16.92 -18.22
C ALA A 538 -8.64 16.08 -19.48
N SER A 539 -7.50 16.28 -20.12
CA SER A 539 -7.07 15.49 -21.27
C SER A 539 -6.28 14.27 -20.79
N GLU A 540 -6.69 13.09 -21.25
CA GLU A 540 -5.97 11.85 -21.00
C GLU A 540 -4.72 11.77 -21.87
N THR A 541 -3.58 11.46 -21.26
CA THR A 541 -2.33 11.13 -21.95
C THR A 541 -1.90 9.72 -21.58
N LYS A 542 -1.63 8.89 -22.59
CA LYS A 542 -1.20 7.50 -22.41
C LYS A 542 0.24 7.45 -21.87
N GLY A 543 0.50 6.50 -20.97
CA GLY A 543 1.82 6.21 -20.44
C GLY A 543 2.12 6.93 -19.13
N SER A 544 3.40 7.12 -18.85
CA SER A 544 3.89 7.72 -17.61
C SER A 544 3.75 9.25 -17.61
N TRP A 545 3.43 9.80 -16.44
CA TRP A 545 3.47 11.25 -16.17
C TRP A 545 4.89 11.77 -15.87
N TRP A 546 5.89 10.90 -15.68
CA TRP A 546 7.26 11.36 -15.37
C TRP A 546 7.85 12.33 -16.42
N PRO A 547 7.68 12.12 -17.75
CA PRO A 547 8.15 13.07 -18.75
C PRO A 547 7.46 14.44 -18.66
N ASP A 548 6.18 14.46 -18.26
CA ASP A 548 5.44 15.71 -18.01
C ASP A 548 6.04 16.48 -16.83
N TRP A 549 6.32 15.78 -15.73
CA TRP A 549 6.99 16.35 -14.57
C TRP A 549 8.41 16.86 -14.88
N GLN A 550 9.19 16.10 -15.66
CA GLN A 550 10.52 16.52 -16.10
C GLN A 550 10.46 17.80 -16.95
N ALA A 551 9.54 17.87 -17.91
CA ALA A 551 9.37 19.05 -18.75
C ALA A 551 8.98 20.28 -17.91
N TRP A 552 8.05 20.12 -16.98
CA TRP A 552 7.64 21.19 -16.05
C TRP A 552 8.80 21.66 -15.16
N THR A 553 9.56 20.72 -14.59
CA THR A 553 10.67 21.03 -13.67
C THR A 553 11.80 21.74 -14.42
N ARG A 554 12.18 21.26 -15.60
CA ARG A 554 13.22 21.89 -16.44
C ARG A 554 12.82 23.28 -16.93
N ALA A 555 11.54 23.53 -17.19
CA ALA A 555 11.09 24.87 -17.57
C ALA A 555 11.31 25.92 -16.46
N LEU A 556 11.36 25.50 -15.19
CA LEU A 556 11.62 26.39 -14.05
C LEU A 556 13.12 26.68 -13.84
N ALA A 557 14.00 25.82 -14.34
CA ALA A 557 15.46 25.93 -14.27
C ALA A 557 16.13 25.31 -15.51
N PRO A 558 16.16 26.02 -16.65
CA PRO A 558 16.63 25.46 -17.91
C PRO A 558 18.17 25.39 -18.04
N THR A 559 18.90 26.05 -17.13
CA THR A 559 20.37 26.09 -17.15
C THR A 559 20.97 24.72 -16.84
N GLU A 560 21.96 24.32 -17.63
CA GLU A 560 22.74 23.11 -17.41
C GLU A 560 24.21 23.44 -17.13
N VAL A 561 24.82 22.62 -16.28
CA VAL A 561 26.23 22.74 -15.85
C VAL A 561 26.93 21.38 -16.00
N ALA A 562 28.26 21.39 -16.05
CA ALA A 562 29.04 20.16 -16.12
C ALA A 562 28.87 19.32 -14.83
N ALA A 563 28.79 18.00 -14.98
CA ALA A 563 28.70 17.04 -13.88
C ALA A 563 30.10 16.73 -13.30
N GLU A 564 30.73 17.75 -12.71
CA GLU A 564 32.10 17.72 -12.20
C GLU A 564 32.19 18.27 -10.78
N GLY A 565 33.31 18.01 -10.08
CA GLY A 565 33.55 18.50 -8.74
C GLY A 565 32.47 18.06 -7.77
N ALA A 566 31.91 18.98 -6.97
CA ALA A 566 30.91 18.67 -5.94
C ALA A 566 29.62 17.99 -6.45
N ARG A 567 29.39 17.95 -7.78
CA ARG A 567 28.30 17.18 -8.40
C ARG A 567 28.59 15.70 -8.58
N ARG A 568 29.80 15.26 -8.23
CA ARG A 568 30.18 13.85 -8.11
C ARG A 568 30.20 13.48 -6.63
N PRO A 569 29.53 12.40 -6.20
CA PRO A 569 29.45 12.06 -4.78
C PRO A 569 30.82 11.85 -4.15
N GLY A 570 31.07 12.52 -3.02
CA GLY A 570 32.34 12.47 -2.29
C GLY A 570 33.44 13.40 -2.80
N GLU A 571 33.21 14.10 -3.91
CA GLU A 571 34.03 15.25 -4.33
C GLU A 571 33.48 16.55 -3.70
N GLY A 572 34.31 17.58 -3.58
CA GLY A 572 33.92 18.86 -2.95
C GLY A 572 34.18 18.90 -1.44
N SER A 573 33.33 19.61 -0.69
CA SER A 573 33.51 19.83 0.75
C SER A 573 32.99 18.68 1.63
N LEU A 574 32.16 17.79 1.09
CA LEU A 574 31.58 16.66 1.81
C LEU A 574 32.16 15.33 1.30
N PRO A 575 33.05 14.67 2.06
CA PRO A 575 33.62 13.39 1.65
C PRO A 575 32.56 12.29 1.72
N ALA A 576 32.78 11.23 0.94
CA ALA A 576 31.94 10.05 1.02
C ALA A 576 32.12 9.32 2.36
N ILE A 577 31.00 8.95 2.99
CA ILE A 577 30.96 8.16 4.23
C ILE A 577 30.92 6.68 3.89
N GLU A 578 29.98 6.27 3.03
CA GLU A 578 29.81 4.90 2.54
C GLU A 578 29.05 4.90 1.20
N ASP A 579 29.01 3.76 0.51
CA ASP A 579 28.24 3.62 -0.73
C ASP A 579 26.72 3.59 -0.44
N ALA A 580 25.93 4.09 -1.39
CA ALA A 580 24.48 3.89 -1.38
C ALA A 580 24.14 2.38 -1.36
N PRO A 581 23.06 1.96 -0.68
CA PRO A 581 21.97 2.77 -0.15
C PRO A 581 22.18 3.24 1.31
N GLY A 582 23.39 3.13 1.86
CA GLY A 582 23.72 3.49 3.24
C GLY A 582 23.31 2.44 4.28
N ARG A 583 23.65 2.69 5.54
CA ARG A 583 23.33 1.78 6.66
C ARG A 583 21.96 2.02 7.30
N TYR A 584 21.42 3.25 7.26
CA TYR A 584 20.13 3.55 7.92
C TYR A 584 18.95 2.81 7.29
N VAL A 585 19.00 2.56 5.98
CA VAL A 585 17.98 1.76 5.30
C VAL A 585 18.00 0.29 5.72
N ARG A 586 19.12 -0.21 6.26
CA ARG A 586 19.31 -1.61 6.68
C ARG A 586 18.96 -1.86 8.15
N THR A 587 18.80 -0.79 8.93
CA THR A 587 18.44 -0.89 10.36
C THR A 587 17.03 -1.45 10.49
N PRO A 588 16.72 -2.37 11.42
CA PRO A 588 15.38 -2.95 11.58
C PRO A 588 14.22 -1.96 11.72
#